data_AF-A0A967YU63-F1
#
_entry.id   AF-A0A967YU63-F1
#
_cell.length_a   1.000
_cell.length_b   1.000
_cell.length_c   1.000
_cell.angle_alpha   90.00
_cell.angle_beta   90.00
_cell.angle_gamma   90.00
#
_symmetry.space_group_name_H-M   'P 1'
#
loop_
_entity.id
_entity.type
_entity.pdbx_description
1 polymer ?
#
loop_
_entity_poly.entity_id
_entity_poly.type
_entity_poly.pdbx_seq_one_letter_code
_entity_poly.pdbx_strand_id
1 'polypeptide(L)'
;MKKSLPFFVALLTLGIHASYAQVDTLRIATYNLLKFTNASTDRIPYFRTVIQHVDPDILVVQEMDSQEAQIRFLNEVMNFEASDT
;
A
#
# COMPACT_ATOMS: atom_id res chain seq x y z
N MET A 1 41.69 -32.32 -4.32
CA MET A 1 40.69 -31.44 -4.99
C MET A 1 39.22 -31.91 -4.86
N LYS A 2 38.91 -33.19 -4.58
CA LYS A 2 37.51 -33.67 -4.50
C LYS A 2 36.79 -33.40 -3.16
N LYS A 3 37.52 -33.24 -2.05
CA LYS A 3 36.94 -33.01 -0.71
C LYS A 3 36.55 -31.54 -0.43
N SER A 4 37.09 -30.59 -1.19
CA SER A 4 36.75 -29.17 -1.09
C SER A 4 35.52 -28.79 -1.92
N LEU A 5 35.16 -29.61 -2.92
CA LEU A 5 34.00 -29.39 -3.78
C LEU A 5 32.66 -29.27 -3.00
N PRO A 6 32.32 -30.14 -2.02
CA PRO A 6 31.07 -29.98 -1.27
C PRO A 6 31.05 -28.70 -0.43
N PHE A 7 32.21 -28.25 0.06
CA PHE A 7 32.32 -26.99 0.81
C PHE A 7 32.07 -25.77 -0.10
N PHE A 8 32.64 -25.77 -1.30
CA PHE A 8 32.38 -24.73 -2.30
C PHE A 8 30.92 -24.72 -2.76
N VAL A 9 30.29 -25.88 -2.93
CA VAL A 9 28.87 -25.98 -3.26
C VAL A 9 28.00 -25.45 -2.12
N ALA A 10 28.30 -25.80 -0.86
CA ALA A 10 27.57 -25.28 0.30
C ALA A 10 27.70 -23.76 0.42
N LEU A 11 28.91 -23.22 0.24
CA LEU A 11 29.17 -21.77 0.26
C LEU A 11 28.42 -21.04 -0.87
N LEU A 12 28.39 -21.62 -2.06
CA LEU A 12 27.65 -21.09 -3.21
C LEU A 12 26.15 -21.08 -2.94
N THR A 13 25.58 -22.15 -2.36
CA THR A 13 24.15 -22.21 -2.02
C THR A 13 23.74 -21.20 -0.94
N LEU A 14 24.60 -20.93 0.04
CA LEU A 14 24.36 -19.90 1.07
C LEU A 14 24.37 -18.48 0.50
N GLY A 15 25.25 -18.20 -0.47
CA GLY A 15 25.33 -16.87 -1.12
C GLY A 15 24.12 -16.53 -1.99
N ILE A 16 23.50 -17.53 -2.63
CA ILE A 16 22.31 -17.31 -3.49
C ILE A 16 21.10 -16.90 -2.66
N HIS A 17 20.93 -17.45 -1.44
CA HIS A 17 19.85 -17.05 -0.53
C HIS A 17 20.03 -15.65 0.06
N ALA A 18 21.26 -15.14 0.13
CA ALA A 18 21.52 -13.76 0.56
C ALA A 18 21.26 -12.72 -0.55
N SER A 19 20.99 -13.16 -1.78
CA SER A 19 20.82 -12.29 -2.95
C SER A 19 19.36 -11.94 -3.27
N TYR A 20 18.41 -12.31 -2.42
CA TYR A 20 17.08 -11.70 -2.45
C TYR A 20 17.24 -10.24 -2.02
N ALA A 21 17.49 -9.35 -2.99
CA ALA A 21 17.39 -7.92 -2.79
C ALA A 21 16.06 -7.65 -2.09
N GLN A 22 16.09 -7.02 -0.92
CA GLN A 22 14.92 -6.42 -0.31
C GLN A 22 14.48 -5.32 -1.26
N VAL A 23 13.58 -5.64 -2.18
CA VAL A 23 12.89 -4.63 -2.97
C VAL A 23 11.99 -3.94 -1.97
N ASP A 24 12.40 -2.78 -1.48
CA ASP A 24 11.50 -1.85 -0.83
C ASP A 24 10.50 -1.41 -1.90
N THR A 25 9.34 -2.08 -1.93
CA THR A 25 8.33 -1.85 -2.96
C THR A 25 7.47 -0.69 -2.51
N LEU A 26 7.65 0.46 -3.16
CA LEU A 26 6.74 1.59 -3.02
C LEU A 26 5.50 1.38 -3.90
N ARG A 27 4.31 1.35 -3.30
CA ARG A 27 3.03 1.30 -3.99
C ARG A 27 2.41 2.70 -4.07
N ILE A 28 2.40 3.25 -5.29
CA ILE A 28 1.76 4.53 -5.59
C ILE A 28 0.44 4.27 -6.30
N ALA A 29 -0.65 4.85 -5.80
CA ALA A 29 -1.97 4.77 -6.40
C ALA A 29 -2.51 6.16 -6.76
N THR A 30 -3.36 6.20 -7.78
CA THR A 30 -4.15 7.38 -8.13
C THR A 30 -5.62 7.03 -8.20
N TYR A 31 -6.49 7.89 -7.68
CA TYR A 31 -7.94 7.66 -7.67
C TYR A 31 -8.72 8.97 -7.88
N ASN A 32 -9.43 9.06 -9.01
CA ASN A 32 -10.43 10.08 -9.22
C ASN A 32 -11.69 9.78 -8.38
N LEU A 33 -12.07 10.70 -7.49
CA LEU A 33 -13.17 10.49 -6.53
C LEU A 33 -14.55 10.89 -7.08
N LEU A 34 -14.66 11.20 -8.38
CA LEU A 34 -15.89 11.58 -9.08
C LEU A 34 -16.63 12.69 -8.34
N LYS A 35 -16.01 13.87 -8.30
CA LYS A 35 -16.45 15.05 -7.55
C LYS A 35 -16.83 14.71 -6.09
N PHE A 36 -15.83 14.40 -5.27
CA PHE A 36 -16.04 14.16 -3.85
C PHE A 36 -16.29 15.47 -3.10
N THR A 37 -17.45 15.54 -2.46
CA THR A 37 -17.90 16.70 -1.69
C THR A 37 -18.11 16.31 -0.23
N ASN A 38 -18.28 17.30 0.66
CA ASN A 38 -18.60 17.06 2.06
C ASN A 38 -19.95 16.32 2.27
N ALA A 39 -20.80 16.25 1.24
CA ALA A 39 -22.08 15.53 1.26
C ALA A 39 -21.98 14.08 0.75
N SER A 40 -20.83 13.64 0.24
CA SER A 40 -20.62 12.31 -0.37
C SER A 40 -20.43 11.19 0.66
N THR A 41 -21.30 11.11 1.67
CA THR A 41 -21.17 10.18 2.80
C THR A 41 -21.48 8.73 2.44
N ASP A 42 -22.32 8.52 1.44
CA ASP A 42 -22.74 7.22 0.91
C ASP A 42 -21.57 6.42 0.29
N ARG A 43 -20.57 7.13 -0.25
CA ARG A 43 -19.42 6.51 -0.93
C ARG A 43 -18.26 6.13 -0.01
N ILE A 44 -18.25 6.63 1.22
CA ILE A 44 -17.14 6.45 2.19
C ILE A 44 -16.80 4.96 2.45
N PRO A 45 -17.78 4.06 2.71
CA PRO A 45 -17.46 2.64 2.95
C PRO A 45 -16.78 1.96 1.76
N TYR A 46 -17.13 2.36 0.53
CA TYR A 46 -16.53 1.80 -0.68
C TYR A 46 -15.10 2.30 -0.87
N PHE A 47 -14.84 3.58 -0.61
CA PHE A 47 -13.47 4.09 -0.64
C PHE A 47 -12.57 3.38 0.38
N ARG A 48 -13.06 3.15 1.61
CA ARG A 48 -12.34 2.35 2.61
C ARG A 48 -12.00 0.96 2.08
N THR A 49 -12.99 0.25 1.53
CA THR A 49 -12.81 -1.11 1.00
C THR A 49 -11.71 -1.15 -0.07
N VAL A 50 -11.74 -0.22 -1.03
CA VAL A 50 -10.75 -0.17 -2.11
C VAL A 50 -9.37 0.19 -1.57
N ILE A 51 -9.27 1.22 -0.73
CA ILE A 51 -7.98 1.71 -0.22
C ILE A 51 -7.33 0.70 0.73
N GLN A 52 -8.10 0.05 1.59
CA GLN A 52 -7.60 -1.04 2.45
C GLN A 52 -7.14 -2.25 1.65
N HIS A 53 -7.79 -2.57 0.53
CA HIS A 53 -7.36 -3.65 -0.34
C HIS A 53 -6.09 -3.32 -1.14
N VAL A 54 -5.99 -2.09 -1.65
CA VAL A 54 -4.84 -1.63 -2.44
C VAL A 54 -3.64 -1.39 -1.53
N ASP A 55 -3.86 -0.89 -0.31
CA ASP A 55 -2.84 -0.54 0.67
C ASP A 55 -1.69 0.30 0.07
N PRO A 56 -1.98 1.50 -0.46
CA PRO A 56 -0.96 2.35 -1.09
C PRO A 56 -0.15 3.13 -0.06
N ASP A 57 1.16 3.23 -0.29
CA ASP A 57 2.04 4.12 0.49
C ASP A 57 1.80 5.59 0.16
N ILE A 58 1.52 5.89 -1.11
CA ILE A 58 1.18 7.22 -1.59
C ILE A 58 -0.11 7.13 -2.43
N LEU A 59 -1.12 7.87 -2.01
CA LEU A 59 -2.37 8.03 -2.75
C LEU A 59 -2.50 9.46 -3.28
N VAL A 60 -2.65 9.60 -4.60
CA VAL A 60 -2.99 10.88 -5.25
C VAL A 60 -4.46 10.86 -5.65
N VAL A 61 -5.25 11.80 -5.16
CA VAL A 61 -6.69 11.90 -5.47
C VAL A 61 -7.00 13.06 -6.40
N GLN A 62 -8.02 12.90 -7.24
CA GLN A 62 -8.56 13.95 -8.10
C GLN A 62 -10.04 14.20 -7.82
N GLU A 63 -10.53 15.35 -8.31
CA GLU A 63 -11.92 15.79 -8.16
C GLU A 63 -12.38 15.89 -6.70
N MET A 64 -11.52 16.40 -5.83
CA MET A 64 -11.91 16.88 -4.51
C MET A 64 -12.51 18.29 -4.65
N ASP A 65 -13.72 18.51 -4.16
CA ASP A 65 -14.48 19.74 -4.41
C ASP A 65 -14.17 20.86 -3.41
N SER A 66 -13.70 20.53 -2.19
CA SER A 66 -13.42 21.53 -1.15
C SER A 66 -12.44 21.05 -0.07
N GLN A 67 -11.98 21.97 0.79
CA GLN A 67 -11.13 21.64 1.93
C GLN A 67 -11.89 20.82 2.99
N GLU A 68 -13.17 21.08 3.21
CA GLU A 68 -13.99 20.28 4.12
C GLU A 68 -14.13 18.84 3.63
N ALA A 69 -14.29 18.65 2.32
CA ALA A 69 -14.31 17.32 1.70
C ALA A 69 -12.96 16.61 1.90
N GLN A 70 -11.83 17.33 1.78
CA GLN A 70 -10.49 16.80 2.06
C GLN A 70 -10.34 16.35 3.52
N ILE A 71 -10.73 17.19 4.49
CA ILE A 71 -10.66 16.87 5.92
C ILE A 71 -11.52 15.64 6.23
N ARG A 72 -12.73 15.58 5.65
CA ARG A 72 -13.60 14.40 5.79
C ARG A 72 -12.94 13.15 5.21
N PHE A 73 -12.44 13.21 3.99
CA PHE A 73 -11.81 12.05 3.34
C PHE A 73 -10.62 11.54 4.15
N LEU A 74 -9.79 12.45 4.67
CA LEU A 74 -8.68 12.10 5.56
C LEU A 74 -9.16 11.37 6.82
N ASN A 75 -10.14 11.95 7.53
CA ASN A 75 -10.57 11.42 8.82
C ASN A 75 -11.43 10.17 8.71
N GLU A 76 -12.29 10.11 7.70
CA GLU A 76 -13.28 9.05 7.56
C GLU A 76 -12.87 7.96 6.58
N VAL A 77 -11.89 8.16 5.70
CA VAL A 77 -11.42 7.11 4.78
C VAL A 77 -10.01 6.67 5.13
N MET A 78 -9.05 7.61 5.20
CA MET A 78 -7.63 7.29 5.35
C MET A 78 -7.26 6.90 6.78
N ASN A 79 -7.79 7.62 7.78
CA ASN A 79 -7.54 7.38 9.20
C ASN A 79 -8.66 6.54 9.85
N PHE A 80 -9.41 5.79 9.05
CA PHE A 80 -10.44 4.92 9.58
C PHE A 80 -9.82 3.69 10.22
N GLU A 81 -9.73 3.72 11.54
CA GLU A 81 -9.50 2.53 12.35
C GLU A 81 -10.79 1.71 12.34
N ALA A 82 -10.79 0.56 11.67
CA ALA A 82 -11.85 -0.40 11.84
C ALA A 82 -11.80 -0.85 13.31
N SER A 83 -12.82 -0.51 14.10
CA SER A 83 -12.92 -1.04 15.46
C SER A 83 -13.01 -2.55 15.36
N ASP A 84 -11.93 -3.24 15.75
CA ASP A 84 -11.92 -4.70 15.92
C ASP A 84 -13.12 -5.07 16.81
N THR A 85 -14.16 -5.60 16.17
CA THR A 85 -15.38 -6.12 16.79
C THR A 85 -15.57 -7.56 16.36
#